data_AF-A0A7X5Y891-F1
#
_entry.id   AF-A0A7X5Y891-F1
#
_cell.length_a   1.000
_cell.length_b   1.000
_cell.length_c   1.000
_cell.angle_alpha   90.00
_cell.angle_beta   90.00
_cell.angle_gamma   90.00
#
_symmetry.space_group_name_H-M   'P 1'
#
loop_
_entity.id
_entity.type
_entity.pdbx_description
1 polymer ?
#
loop_
_entity_poly.entity_id
_entity_poly.type
_entity_poly.pdbx_seq_one_letter_code
_entity_poly.pdbx_strand_id
1 'polypeptide(L)'
;MEFTCEQISEIISEITNGELGLQGLVKQGLESLMLSERDLHNETRGDVSNGFRGRRVCHGGKVFELRVPRSRNNHFYPMLLGVLKDQEEEAQKLVS
;
A
#
# COMPACT_ATOMS: atom_id res chain seq x y z
N MET A 1 2.77 -23.32 -2.57
CA MET A 1 3.92 -23.32 -3.48
C MET A 1 4.86 -22.24 -2.97
N GLU A 2 6.14 -22.56 -2.75
CA GLU A 2 7.17 -21.56 -2.45
C GLU A 2 7.93 -21.26 -3.74
N PHE A 3 7.94 -19.99 -4.15
CA PHE A 3 8.75 -19.54 -5.29
C PHE A 3 10.18 -19.26 -4.82
N THR A 4 11.17 -19.55 -5.66
CA THR A 4 12.54 -19.13 -5.39
C THR A 4 12.70 -17.62 -5.60
N CYS A 5 13.71 -17.00 -4.99
CA CYS A 5 13.99 -15.58 -5.19
C CYS A 5 14.27 -15.21 -6.66
N GLU A 6 14.87 -16.14 -7.41
CA GLU A 6 15.13 -15.98 -8.85
C GLU A 6 13.82 -15.96 -9.64
N GLN A 7 12.92 -16.89 -9.37
CA GLN A 7 11.60 -16.95 -10.00
C GLN A 7 10.77 -15.69 -9.71
N ILE A 8 10.84 -15.18 -8.47
CA ILE A 8 10.17 -13.92 -8.11
C ILE A 8 10.73 -12.75 -8.92
N SER A 9 12.06 -12.71 -9.11
CA SER A 9 12.74 -11.66 -9.87
C SER A 9 12.39 -11.71 -11.35
N GLU A 10 12.29 -12.91 -11.94
CA GLU A 10 11.84 -13.09 -13.32
C GLU A 10 10.39 -12.62 -13.51
N ILE A 11 9.49 -13.04 -12.63
CA ILE A 11 8.07 -12.63 -12.67
C ILE A 11 7.94 -11.11 -12.55
N ILE A 12 8.70 -10.48 -11.63
CA ILE A 12 8.72 -9.02 -11.50
C ILE A 12 9.20 -8.37 -12.79
N SER A 13 10.28 -8.89 -13.39
CA SER A 13 10.83 -8.36 -14.63
C SER A 13 9.80 -8.43 -15.77
N GLU A 14 9.14 -9.57 -15.93
CA GLU A 14 8.06 -9.76 -16.89
C GLU A 14 6.89 -8.78 -16.68
N ILE A 15 6.45 -8.59 -15.44
CA ILE A 15 5.37 -7.64 -15.11
C ILE A 15 5.78 -6.20 -15.43
N THR A 16 7.04 -5.84 -15.18
CA THR A 16 7.54 -4.47 -15.37
C THR A 16 7.88 -4.11 -16.81
N ASN A 17 7.94 -5.08 -17.74
CA ASN A 17 8.28 -4.85 -19.14
C ASN A 17 7.25 -4.01 -19.92
N GLY A 18 6.03 -3.82 -19.40
CA GLY A 18 5.02 -2.93 -19.99
C GLY A 18 5.12 -1.48 -19.51
N GLU A 19 4.65 -0.51 -20.32
CA GLU A 19 4.69 0.93 -19.99
C GLU A 19 4.05 1.30 -18.64
N LEU A 20 3.00 0.57 -18.25
CA LEU A 20 2.29 0.74 -16.96
C LEU A 20 2.61 -0.36 -15.94
N GLY A 21 3.52 -1.28 -16.28
CA GLY A 21 3.83 -2.46 -15.47
C GLY A 21 4.38 -2.12 -14.10
N LEU A 22 5.35 -1.21 -14.05
CA LEU A 22 5.92 -0.71 -12.80
C LEU A 22 4.86 -0.05 -11.89
N GLN A 23 3.99 0.79 -12.46
CA GLN A 23 2.94 1.47 -11.68
C GLN A 23 1.93 0.46 -11.12
N GLY A 24 1.54 -0.52 -11.93
CA GLY A 24 0.65 -1.61 -11.52
C GLY A 24 1.26 -2.47 -10.41
N LEU A 25 2.53 -2.86 -10.56
CA LEU A 25 3.25 -3.65 -9.56
C LEU A 25 3.38 -2.90 -8.24
N VAL A 26 3.78 -1.62 -8.28
CA VAL A 26 3.90 -0.79 -7.07
C VAL A 26 2.53 -0.66 -6.39
N LYS A 27 1.46 -0.38 -7.13
CA LYS A 27 0.10 -0.33 -6.58
C LYS A 27 -0.27 -1.64 -5.89
N GLN A 28 -0.10 -2.77 -6.57
CA GLN A 28 -0.46 -4.09 -6.03
C GLN A 28 0.40 -4.45 -4.82
N GLY A 29 1.68 -4.10 -4.83
CA GLY A 29 2.60 -4.29 -3.71
C GLY A 29 2.17 -3.48 -2.49
N LEU A 30 1.87 -2.19 -2.67
CA LEU A 30 1.39 -1.33 -1.59
C LEU A 30 0.07 -1.83 -0.99
N GLU A 31 -0.89 -2.23 -1.82
CA GLU A 31 -2.17 -2.79 -1.34
C GLU A 31 -1.97 -4.10 -0.58
N SER A 32 -1.10 -4.99 -1.07
CA SER A 32 -0.77 -6.26 -0.41
C SER A 32 -0.07 -6.05 0.95
N LEU A 33 0.86 -5.10 1.02
CA LEU A 33 1.53 -4.75 2.28
C LEU A 33 0.54 -4.19 3.30
N MET A 34 -0.35 -3.27 2.90
CA MET A 34 -1.38 -2.74 3.79
C MET A 34 -2.38 -3.81 4.25
N LEU A 35 -2.67 -4.81 3.39
CA LEU A 35 -3.49 -5.95 3.75
C LEU A 35 -2.82 -6.80 4.83
N SER A 36 -1.53 -7.09 4.67
CA SER A 36 -0.75 -7.82 5.67
C SER A 36 -0.70 -7.06 7.02
N GLU A 37 -0.52 -5.73 6.99
CA GLU A 37 -0.59 -4.90 8.21
C GLU A 37 -1.96 -5.03 8.90
N ARG A 38 -3.05 -5.07 8.14
CA ARG A 38 -4.40 -5.24 8.69
C ARG A 38 -4.58 -6.62 9.29
N ASP A 39 -4.09 -7.66 8.63
CA ASP A 39 -4.27 -9.03 9.11
C ASP A 39 -3.53 -9.22 10.45
N LEU A 40 -2.31 -8.67 10.56
CA LEU A 40 -1.59 -8.61 11.84
C LEU A 40 -2.35 -7.80 12.91
N HIS A 41 -2.96 -6.67 12.53
CA HIS A 41 -3.78 -5.88 13.45
C HIS A 41 -5.02 -6.64 13.94
N ASN A 42 -5.69 -7.37 13.05
CA ASN A 42 -6.85 -8.20 13.37
C ASN A 42 -6.45 -9.31 14.34
N GLU A 43 -5.36 -10.02 14.10
CA GLU A 43 -4.83 -11.05 14.99
C GLU A 43 -4.50 -10.49 16.37
N THR A 44 -3.83 -9.33 16.43
CA THR A 44 -3.40 -8.72 17.69
C THR A 44 -4.57 -8.17 18.51
N ARG A 45 -5.60 -7.63 17.86
CA ARG A 45 -6.73 -6.96 18.53
C ARG A 45 -8.03 -7.78 18.56
N GLY A 46 -8.03 -8.98 17.96
CA GLY A 46 -9.25 -9.77 17.77
C GLY A 46 -10.30 -9.08 16.89
N ASP A 47 -9.87 -8.24 15.94
CA ASP A 47 -10.77 -7.51 15.03
C ASP A 47 -11.06 -8.34 13.77
N VAL A 48 -12.18 -8.06 13.10
CA VAL A 48 -12.58 -8.73 11.85
C VAL A 48 -12.93 -7.69 10.80
N SER A 49 -12.45 -7.87 9.57
CA SER A 49 -12.38 -6.75 8.62
C SER A 49 -12.57 -7.18 7.17
N ASN A 50 -13.64 -6.73 6.52
CA ASN A 50 -13.97 -7.09 5.13
C ASN A 50 -14.07 -5.89 4.16
N GLY A 51 -13.77 -4.68 4.63
CA GLY A 51 -13.97 -3.45 3.85
C GLY A 51 -12.70 -2.88 3.23
N PHE A 52 -12.86 -2.12 2.15
CA PHE A 52 -11.80 -1.31 1.52
C PHE A 52 -12.27 0.13 1.29
N ARG A 53 -11.38 1.11 1.40
CA ARG A 53 -11.61 2.53 1.05
C ARG A 53 -10.66 2.94 -0.07
N GLY A 54 -11.18 3.63 -1.08
CA GLY A 54 -10.34 4.22 -2.13
C GLY A 54 -9.57 5.41 -1.58
N ARG A 55 -8.28 5.51 -1.89
CA ARG A 55 -7.46 6.67 -1.57
C ARG A 55 -6.57 7.01 -2.77
N ARG A 56 -6.53 8.28 -3.13
CA ARG A 56 -5.56 8.81 -4.09
C ARG A 56 -4.34 9.29 -3.31
N VAL A 57 -3.17 8.81 -3.71
CA VAL A 57 -1.87 9.21 -3.16
C VAL A 57 -1.06 9.79 -4.30
N CYS A 58 -0.56 11.00 -4.12
CA CYS A 58 0.35 11.65 -5.05
C CYS A 58 1.75 11.59 -4.45
N HIS A 59 2.71 11.02 -5.18
CA HIS A 59 4.10 10.98 -4.72
C HIS A 59 5.04 11.03 -5.94
N GLY A 60 6.02 11.94 -5.92
CA GLY A 60 6.99 12.10 -7.01
C GLY A 60 6.37 12.39 -8.38
N GLY A 61 5.28 13.18 -8.42
CA GLY A 61 4.57 13.52 -9.65
C GLY A 61 3.68 12.40 -10.24
N LYS A 62 3.61 11.23 -9.60
CA LYS A 62 2.72 10.12 -9.98
C LYS A 62 1.53 10.03 -9.04
N VAL A 63 0.37 9.72 -9.60
CA VAL A 63 -0.88 9.51 -8.85
C VAL A 63 -1.20 8.02 -8.79
N PHE A 64 -1.38 7.51 -7.58
CA PHE A 64 -1.77 6.13 -7.30
C PHE A 64 -3.16 6.09 -6.70
N GLU A 65 -4.07 5.36 -7.36
CA GLU A 65 -5.39 5.05 -6.82
C GLU A 65 -5.34 3.72 -6.06
N LEU A 66 -5.21 3.80 -4.74
CA LEU A 66 -5.00 2.66 -3.85
C LEU A 66 -6.30 2.22 -3.17
N ARG A 67 -6.48 0.91 -3.00
CA ARG A 67 -7.53 0.29 -2.18
C ARG A 67 -6.99 0.01 -0.79
N VAL A 68 -7.27 0.92 0.13
CA VAL A 68 -6.81 0.84 1.52
C VAL A 68 -7.75 -0.06 2.32
N PRO A 69 -7.24 -1.05 3.08
CA PRO A 69 -8.08 -1.89 3.93
C PRO A 69 -8.74 -1.10 5.07
N ARG A 70 -9.98 -1.43 5.42
CA ARG A 70 -10.71 -0.88 6.57
C ARG A 70 -10.81 -1.93 7.67
N SER A 71 -10.85 -1.49 8.92
CA SER A 71 -11.33 -2.33 10.03
C SER A 71 -12.79 -2.03 10.39
N ARG A 72 -13.46 -2.97 11.05
CA ARG A 72 -14.87 -2.84 11.47
C ARG A 72 -15.09 -1.65 12.38
N ASN A 73 -14.15 -1.43 13.29
CA ASN A 73 -14.23 -0.39 14.31
C ASN A 73 -13.44 0.88 13.95
N ASN A 74 -12.95 1.02 12.71
CA ASN A 74 -12.09 2.13 12.26
C ASN A 74 -10.81 2.36 13.09
N HIS A 75 -10.37 1.38 13.89
CA HIS A 75 -9.13 1.46 14.68
C HIS A 75 -7.86 1.12 13.89
N PHE A 76 -7.99 0.83 12.59
CA PHE A 76 -6.87 0.49 11.72
C PHE A 76 -6.53 1.63 10.76
N TYR A 77 -5.30 2.13 10.89
CA TYR A 77 -4.66 3.02 9.93
C TYR A 77 -3.33 2.39 9.50
N PRO A 78 -3.16 2.04 8.22
CA PRO A 78 -1.91 1.47 7.73
C PRO A 78 -0.74 2.43 7.96
N MET A 79 0.38 1.92 8.46
CA MET A 79 1.59 2.74 8.63
C MET A 79 2.16 3.14 7.28
N LEU A 80 2.06 2.26 6.28
CA LEU A 80 2.52 2.52 4.92
C LEU A 80 1.90 3.78 4.31
N LEU A 81 0.65 4.12 4.65
CA LEU A 81 0.03 5.37 4.21
C LEU A 81 0.64 6.61 4.87
N GLY A 82 1.15 6.49 6.09
CA GLY A 82 1.85 7.57 6.77
C GLY A 82 3.19 7.87 6.12
N VAL A 83 3.89 6.84 5.64
CA VAL A 83 5.16 6.98 4.90
C VAL A 83 4.94 7.61 3.52
N LEU A 84 3.85 7.24 2.84
CA LEU A 84 3.51 7.77 1.52
C LEU A 84 2.92 9.18 1.53
N LYS A 85 2.45 9.68 2.68
CA LYS A 85 2.04 11.06 2.80
C LYS A 85 3.28 11.93 2.76
N ASP A 86 3.31 12.88 1.83
CA ASP A 86 4.41 13.83 1.68
C ASP A 86 4.59 14.63 2.99
N GLN A 87 5.61 14.25 3.74
CA GLN A 87 5.96 14.90 5.01
C GLN A 87 6.41 16.34 4.76
N GLU A 88 6.93 16.67 3.56
CA GLU A 88 7.31 18.03 3.18
C GLU A 88 6.12 18.98 3.05
N GLU A 89 4.98 18.53 2.52
CA GLU A 89 3.78 19.37 2.38
C GLU A 89 3.14 19.65 3.75
N GLU A 90 3.15 18.67 4.65
CA GLU A 90 2.69 18.84 6.04
C GLU A 90 3.67 19.72 6.86
N ALA A 91 4.98 19.53 6.69
CA ALA A 91 6.00 20.36 7.35
C ALA A 91 5.95 21.82 6.89
N GLN A 92 5.72 22.08 5.60
CA GLN A 92 5.52 23.45 5.08
C GLN A 92 4.24 24.09 5.61
N LYS A 93 3.16 23.32 5.80
CA LYS A 93 1.91 23.80 6.42
C LYS A 93 2.04 24.07 7.93
N LEU A 94 2.99 23.41 8.62
CA LEU A 94 3.25 23.63 10.05
C LEU A 94 4.18 24.83 10.32
N VAL A 95 4.93 25.29 9.31
CA VAL A 95 5.86 26.43 9.40
C VAL A 95 5.28 27.71 8.79
N SER A 96 4.10 27.64 8.15
CA SER A 96 3.33 28.79 7.64
C SER A 96 2.24 29.24 8.61
#